data_AF-N1PRC3-F1
#
_entry.id   AF-N1PRC3-F1
#
_cell.length_a   1.000
_cell.length_b   1.000
_cell.length_c   1.000
_cell.angle_alpha   90.00
_cell.angle_beta   90.00
_cell.angle_gamma   90.00
#
_symmetry.space_group_name_H-M   'P 1'
#
loop_
_entity.id
_entity.type
_entity.pdbx_description
1 polymer ?
#
loop_
_entity_poly.entity_id
_entity_poly.type
_entity_poly.pdbx_seq_one_letter_code
_entity_poly.pdbx_strand_id
1 'polypeptide(L)'
;MRYSLILAGLVAGVTSSPCPYGQLAERGALPEAEAENFFAARAEGEAAVEAQMAKVKRAEHAAQAQFYKRQVSLGDLPLGGGLLNGALQPFSGVLKDLDVPTPQATGLQLIPGNNPDHQYQAPAKSAVRGMCPTLNTMANHGYIDRSGITTFAQAANACQITLGFGYDTCVFLSALGLLAGGDLPSGKYSIGGADARVPNTLGPSLGISKHGFFEVDNSISREDQYFGNQANFQLDRWNRLVGITKKYNNEFGNSAFAEERVLVYNEAKNTNPNFNAGVRWLAVTTAERVFIFRALPNGTHPELADFQNVAPFYLNETFPPNWFRRATPYTLEGTGADIATLLASSSELTVTGQNQGLNNFVPLGADLGDVTPSSATCFLATAIFDETPGFLAPGLVDNVATVQGFLNGAVKPFFAPYNCPITSFATPGKDAANSQAGVSANCNVLVNGKYKC
;
A
#
# COMPACT_ATOMS: atom_id res chain seq x y z
N MET A 1 -25.79 -60.60 6.69
CA MET A 1 -26.64 -59.87 7.67
C MET A 1 -25.73 -58.89 8.40
N ARG A 2 -25.69 -57.60 8.03
CA ARG A 2 -26.38 -56.43 8.68
C ARG A 2 -26.10 -56.40 10.20
N TYR A 3 -25.43 -55.42 10.81
CA TYR A 3 -25.80 -54.00 11.01
C TYR A 3 -24.55 -53.17 11.43
N SER A 4 -24.27 -52.03 10.78
CA SER A 4 -24.44 -50.64 11.27
C SER A 4 -23.30 -50.07 12.14
N LEU A 5 -22.44 -49.26 11.51
CA LEU A 5 -21.67 -48.19 12.17
C LEU A 5 -22.45 -46.88 12.03
N ILE A 6 -22.81 -46.29 13.17
CA ILE A 6 -23.29 -44.91 13.29
C ILE A 6 -22.04 -44.04 13.46
N LEU A 7 -21.72 -43.21 12.46
CA LEU A 7 -20.84 -42.05 12.64
C LEU A 7 -21.73 -40.81 12.74
N ALA A 8 -21.89 -40.30 13.96
CA ALA A 8 -22.43 -38.96 14.20
C ALA A 8 -21.34 -37.93 13.87
N GLY A 9 -21.74 -36.91 13.10
CA GLY A 9 -20.85 -35.97 12.44
C GLY A 9 -20.09 -35.00 13.34
N LEU A 10 -18.91 -34.64 12.86
CA LEU A 10 -18.24 -33.38 13.13
C LEU A 10 -18.31 -32.55 11.85
N VAL A 11 -19.31 -31.67 11.77
CA VAL A 11 -19.34 -30.59 10.77
C VAL A 11 -18.41 -29.50 11.31
N ALA A 12 -17.13 -29.57 10.91
CA ALA A 12 -16.27 -28.40 10.91
C ALA A 12 -16.75 -27.49 9.77
N GLY A 13 -17.25 -26.30 10.11
CA GLY A 13 -17.65 -25.28 9.17
C GLY A 13 -16.44 -24.74 8.41
N VAL A 14 -16.07 -25.40 7.32
CA VAL A 14 -15.22 -24.84 6.29
C VAL A 14 -16.13 -23.97 5.42
N THR A 15 -16.15 -22.66 5.69
CA THR A 15 -16.74 -21.70 4.73
C THR A 15 -15.74 -21.51 3.60
N SER A 16 -15.70 -22.48 2.69
CA SER A 16 -15.04 -22.32 1.40
C SER A 16 -15.77 -21.25 0.61
N SER A 17 -15.04 -20.23 0.17
CA SER A 17 -15.51 -19.31 -0.87
C SER A 17 -15.81 -20.12 -2.15
N PRO A 18 -16.96 -19.95 -2.80
CA PRO A 18 -17.26 -20.69 -4.02
C PRO A 18 -16.36 -20.15 -5.15
N CYS A 19 -15.45 -20.98 -5.65
CA CYS A 19 -14.60 -20.62 -6.79
C CYS A 19 -15.15 -21.28 -8.07
N PRO A 20 -15.76 -20.53 -9.01
CA PRO A 20 -16.19 -21.08 -10.27
C PRO A 20 -15.04 -21.14 -11.28
N TYR A 21 -15.09 -22.16 -12.11
CA TYR A 21 -14.11 -22.54 -13.13
C TYR A 21 -13.59 -21.37 -13.99
N GLY A 22 -14.42 -20.38 -14.34
CA GLY A 22 -13.98 -19.20 -15.11
C GLY A 22 -13.06 -18.24 -14.33
N GLN A 23 -13.21 -18.14 -13.01
CA GLN A 23 -12.28 -17.36 -12.17
C GLN A 23 -10.95 -18.09 -11.98
N LEU A 24 -10.97 -19.43 -11.99
CA LEU A 24 -9.75 -20.22 -12.00
C LEU A 24 -8.99 -20.01 -13.31
N ALA A 25 -9.68 -19.96 -14.45
CA ALA A 25 -9.07 -19.63 -15.75
C ALA A 25 -8.50 -18.20 -15.77
N GLU A 26 -9.27 -17.20 -15.34
CA GLU A 26 -8.87 -15.78 -15.33
C GLU A 26 -7.72 -15.46 -14.36
N ARG A 27 -7.53 -16.28 -13.31
CA ARG A 27 -6.45 -16.13 -12.32
C ARG A 27 -5.27 -17.09 -12.55
N GLY A 28 -5.25 -17.84 -13.66
CA GLY A 28 -4.17 -18.79 -13.97
C GLY A 28 -4.10 -20.02 -13.05
N ALA A 29 -5.21 -20.36 -12.41
CA ALA A 29 -5.34 -21.48 -11.47
C ALA A 29 -5.92 -22.76 -12.10
N LEU A 30 -6.17 -22.77 -13.42
CA LEU A 30 -6.46 -23.99 -14.19
C LEU A 30 -5.20 -24.46 -14.94
N PRO A 31 -5.08 -25.76 -15.25
CA PRO A 31 -4.13 -26.24 -16.25
C PRO A 31 -4.26 -25.47 -17.56
N GLU A 32 -3.15 -25.15 -18.21
CA GLU A 32 -3.07 -24.30 -19.41
C GLU A 32 -4.07 -24.72 -20.49
N ALA A 33 -4.14 -26.01 -20.81
CA ALA A 33 -5.06 -26.55 -21.80
C ALA A 33 -6.56 -26.37 -21.44
N GLU A 34 -6.91 -26.37 -20.15
CA GLU A 34 -8.28 -26.14 -19.68
C GLU A 34 -8.65 -24.65 -19.73
N ALA A 35 -7.70 -23.77 -19.38
CA ALA A 35 -7.87 -22.33 -19.50
C ALA A 35 -8.00 -21.89 -20.97
N GLU A 36 -7.18 -22.45 -21.87
CA GLU A 36 -7.24 -22.18 -23.31
C GLU A 36 -8.59 -22.55 -23.92
N ASN A 37 -9.11 -23.74 -23.60
CA ASN A 37 -10.43 -24.18 -24.07
C ASN A 37 -11.55 -23.24 -23.56
N PHE A 38 -11.45 -22.78 -22.31
CA PHE A 38 -12.40 -21.82 -21.75
C PHE A 38 -12.34 -20.46 -22.47
N PHE A 39 -11.13 -19.93 -22.73
CA PHE A 39 -10.97 -18.65 -23.41
C PHE A 39 -11.35 -18.72 -24.89
N ALA A 40 -11.10 -19.84 -25.57
CA ALA A 40 -11.52 -20.09 -26.95
C ALA A 40 -13.06 -20.07 -27.07
N ALA A 41 -13.76 -20.83 -26.21
CA ALA A 41 -15.23 -20.87 -26.21
C ALA A 41 -15.87 -19.51 -25.89
N ARG A 42 -15.21 -18.69 -25.06
CA ARG A 42 -15.63 -17.31 -24.78
C ARG A 42 -15.34 -16.35 -25.95
N ALA A 43 -14.19 -16.49 -26.60
CA ALA A 43 -13.82 -15.67 -27.76
C ALA A 43 -14.74 -15.93 -28.97
N GLU A 44 -15.27 -17.15 -29.09
CA GLU A 44 -16.25 -17.53 -30.11
C GLU A 44 -17.68 -17.02 -29.80
N GLY A 45 -17.90 -16.40 -28.64
CA GLY A 45 -19.17 -15.76 -28.29
C GLY A 45 -20.33 -16.74 -28.14
N GLU A 46 -20.05 -17.99 -27.74
CA GLU A 46 -21.10 -19.00 -27.58
C GLU A 46 -22.17 -18.51 -26.59
N ALA A 47 -23.40 -18.33 -27.08
CA ALA A 47 -24.51 -17.79 -26.30
C ALA A 47 -24.82 -18.61 -25.04
N ALA A 48 -24.53 -19.92 -25.06
CA ALA A 48 -24.69 -20.80 -23.91
C ALA A 48 -23.63 -20.51 -22.83
N VAL A 49 -22.37 -20.31 -23.22
CA VAL A 49 -21.27 -19.93 -22.31
C VAL A 49 -21.52 -18.55 -21.73
N GLU A 50 -21.91 -17.57 -22.54
CA GLU A 50 -22.23 -16.22 -22.05
C GLU A 50 -23.46 -16.22 -21.12
N ALA A 51 -24.52 -16.96 -21.45
CA ALA A 51 -25.69 -17.09 -20.58
C ALA A 51 -25.37 -17.82 -19.26
N GLN A 52 -24.49 -18.83 -19.30
CA GLN A 52 -24.03 -19.54 -18.12
C GLN A 52 -23.14 -18.63 -17.26
N MET A 53 -22.20 -17.91 -17.85
CA MET A 53 -21.35 -16.93 -17.16
C MET A 53 -22.18 -15.80 -16.56
N ALA A 54 -23.22 -15.32 -17.26
CA ALA A 54 -24.15 -14.33 -16.71
C ALA A 54 -24.93 -14.87 -15.50
N LYS A 55 -25.36 -16.15 -15.53
CA LYS A 55 -26.00 -16.81 -14.38
C LYS A 55 -25.03 -16.98 -13.20
N VAL A 56 -23.80 -17.40 -13.46
CA VAL A 56 -22.74 -17.54 -12.44
C VAL A 56 -22.46 -16.18 -11.80
N LYS A 57 -22.19 -15.14 -12.60
CA LYS A 57 -21.97 -13.77 -12.10
C LYS A 57 -23.12 -13.27 -11.23
N ARG A 58 -24.38 -13.54 -11.62
CA ARG A 58 -25.56 -13.18 -10.81
C ARG A 58 -25.61 -13.94 -9.49
N ALA A 59 -25.32 -15.24 -9.49
CA ALA A 59 -25.30 -16.08 -8.30
C ALA A 59 -24.16 -15.67 -7.33
N GLU A 60 -22.98 -15.39 -7.87
CA GLU A 60 -21.83 -14.89 -7.10
C GLU A 60 -22.12 -13.53 -6.48
N HIS A 61 -22.64 -12.59 -7.26
CA HIS A 61 -23.06 -11.29 -6.75
C HIS A 61 -24.11 -11.44 -5.65
N ALA A 62 -25.10 -12.34 -5.83
CA ALA A 62 -26.11 -12.59 -4.80
C ALA A 62 -25.48 -13.17 -3.51
N ALA A 63 -24.55 -14.11 -3.63
CA ALA A 63 -23.83 -14.69 -2.49
C ALA A 63 -22.98 -13.65 -1.76
N GLN A 64 -22.24 -12.81 -2.49
CA GLN A 64 -21.45 -11.73 -1.92
C GLN A 64 -22.34 -10.66 -1.27
N ALA A 65 -23.47 -10.31 -1.89
CA ALA A 65 -24.44 -9.39 -1.31
C ALA A 65 -25.05 -9.94 -0.02
N GLN A 66 -25.31 -11.25 0.06
CA GLN A 66 -25.76 -11.90 1.28
C GLN A 66 -24.68 -11.91 2.37
N PHE A 67 -23.43 -12.22 2.00
CA PHE A 67 -22.28 -12.17 2.91
C PHE A 67 -22.06 -10.75 3.47
N TYR A 68 -22.06 -9.76 2.60
CA TYR A 68 -21.97 -8.35 2.97
C TYR A 68 -23.08 -7.93 3.93
N LYS A 69 -24.35 -8.23 3.60
CA LYS A 69 -25.50 -7.96 4.47
C LYS A 69 -25.36 -8.64 5.83
N ARG A 70 -24.81 -9.86 5.86
CA ARG A 70 -24.56 -10.58 7.11
C ARG A 70 -23.53 -9.86 7.97
N GLN A 71 -22.40 -9.44 7.41
CA GLN A 71 -21.37 -8.69 8.15
C GLN A 71 -21.93 -7.39 8.74
N VAL A 72 -22.72 -6.64 7.97
CA VAL A 72 -23.43 -5.46 8.48
C VAL A 72 -24.38 -5.83 9.62
N SER A 73 -25.18 -6.88 9.46
CA SER A 73 -26.16 -7.31 10.48
C SER A 73 -25.51 -7.84 11.77
N LEU A 74 -24.31 -8.41 11.67
CA LEU A 74 -23.54 -8.91 12.81
C LEU A 74 -22.75 -7.80 13.51
N GLY A 75 -22.74 -6.57 12.95
CA GLY A 75 -21.99 -5.45 13.51
C GLY A 75 -20.50 -5.45 13.15
N ASP A 76 -20.05 -6.32 12.24
CA ASP A 76 -18.64 -6.38 11.80
C ASP A 76 -18.24 -5.13 11.00
N LEU A 77 -19.22 -4.48 10.37
CA LEU A 77 -19.09 -3.26 9.56
C LEU A 77 -19.92 -2.11 10.16
N PRO A 78 -19.57 -1.62 11.37
CA PRO A 78 -20.41 -0.69 12.13
C PRO A 78 -20.57 0.69 11.46
N LEU A 79 -19.65 1.06 10.56
CA LEU A 79 -19.68 2.30 9.78
C LEU A 79 -19.79 2.03 8.27
N GLY A 80 -20.30 0.86 7.86
CA GLY A 80 -20.32 0.48 6.45
C GLY A 80 -18.92 0.16 5.92
N GLY A 81 -18.61 0.57 4.69
CA GLY A 81 -17.46 0.03 3.98
C GLY A 81 -17.73 -1.41 3.57
N GLY A 82 -16.70 -2.26 3.56
CA GLY A 82 -16.80 -3.65 3.12
C GLY A 82 -16.79 -3.79 1.60
N LEU A 83 -16.68 -5.03 1.11
CA LEU A 83 -16.61 -5.30 -0.32
C LEU A 83 -17.90 -5.90 -0.84
N LEU A 84 -18.34 -5.41 -1.99
CA LEU A 84 -19.34 -6.05 -2.85
C LEU A 84 -18.74 -6.15 -4.25
N ASN A 85 -18.66 -7.36 -4.81
CA ASN A 85 -17.95 -7.62 -6.08
C ASN A 85 -16.50 -7.12 -6.09
N GLY A 86 -15.82 -7.19 -4.93
CA GLY A 86 -14.44 -6.73 -4.80
C GLY A 86 -14.26 -5.21 -4.80
N ALA A 87 -15.34 -4.43 -4.88
CA ALA A 87 -15.30 -2.97 -4.79
C ALA A 87 -15.74 -2.51 -3.40
N LEU A 88 -15.05 -1.51 -2.85
CA LEU A 88 -15.37 -0.91 -1.57
C LEU A 88 -16.75 -0.24 -1.63
N GLN A 89 -17.55 -0.44 -0.59
CA GLN A 89 -18.88 0.16 -0.47
C GLN A 89 -18.84 1.48 0.30
N PRO A 90 -19.85 2.36 0.14
CA PRO A 90 -19.99 3.57 0.93
C PRO A 90 -19.96 3.33 2.44
N PHE A 91 -19.42 4.31 3.15
CA PHE A 91 -19.43 4.36 4.61
C PHE A 91 -20.70 5.07 5.12
N SER A 92 -20.93 4.99 6.43
CA SER A 92 -22.06 5.59 7.13
C SER A 92 -21.63 6.33 8.39
N GLY A 93 -22.58 6.98 9.05
CA GLY A 93 -22.32 7.70 10.31
C GLY A 93 -21.32 8.84 10.11
N VAL A 94 -20.30 8.89 10.98
CA VAL A 94 -19.24 9.92 10.95
C VAL A 94 -18.36 9.83 9.70
N LEU A 95 -18.35 8.69 9.00
CA LEU A 95 -17.59 8.47 7.77
C LEU A 95 -18.45 8.54 6.51
N LYS A 96 -19.72 8.96 6.59
CA LYS A 96 -20.63 8.99 5.43
C LYS A 96 -20.12 9.83 4.25
N ASP A 97 -19.29 10.83 4.53
CA ASP A 97 -18.75 11.77 3.55
C ASP A 97 -17.35 11.33 3.03
N LEU A 98 -16.82 10.23 3.56
CA LEU A 98 -15.58 9.61 3.08
C LEU A 98 -15.79 9.11 1.65
N ASP A 99 -14.97 9.62 0.73
CA ASP A 99 -15.03 9.21 -0.66
C ASP A 99 -14.49 7.78 -0.82
N VAL A 100 -15.07 7.03 -1.76
CA VAL A 100 -14.75 5.62 -1.94
C VAL A 100 -13.99 5.38 -3.25
N PRO A 101 -12.77 4.79 -3.20
CA PRO A 101 -12.03 4.40 -4.39
C PRO A 101 -12.84 3.49 -5.31
N THR A 102 -12.65 3.61 -6.61
CA THR A 102 -13.31 2.75 -7.61
C THR A 102 -12.27 1.95 -8.39
N PRO A 103 -12.57 0.69 -8.78
CA PRO A 103 -11.70 -0.05 -9.68
C PRO A 103 -11.49 0.70 -10.99
N GLN A 104 -10.23 0.87 -11.38
CA GLN A 104 -9.86 1.53 -12.63
C GLN A 104 -9.61 0.51 -13.74
N ALA A 105 -9.67 0.95 -15.00
CA ALA A 105 -9.32 0.10 -16.13
C ALA A 105 -7.89 -0.43 -15.99
N THR A 106 -7.65 -1.68 -16.36
CA THR A 106 -6.33 -2.34 -16.36
C THR A 106 -5.74 -2.38 -17.77
N GLY A 107 -4.54 -2.95 -17.95
CA GLY A 107 -3.87 -3.03 -19.25
C GLY A 107 -2.90 -1.87 -19.52
N LEU A 108 -2.04 -2.05 -20.52
CA LEU A 108 -1.05 -1.04 -20.91
C LEU A 108 -1.73 0.25 -21.31
N GLN A 109 -1.20 1.37 -20.81
CA GLN A 109 -1.64 2.70 -21.18
C GLN A 109 -0.46 3.66 -21.07
N LEU A 110 -0.31 4.51 -22.08
CA LEU A 110 0.66 5.61 -22.06
C LEU A 110 0.16 6.70 -21.10
N ILE A 111 0.99 7.06 -20.11
CA ILE A 111 0.68 8.00 -19.04
C ILE A 111 1.71 9.14 -19.05
N PRO A 112 1.31 10.43 -19.09
CA PRO A 112 -0.06 10.93 -19.24
C PRO A 112 -0.60 10.89 -20.69
N GLY A 113 0.18 10.39 -21.64
CA GLY A 113 -0.14 10.44 -23.06
C GLY A 113 -0.39 11.88 -23.52
N ASN A 114 -1.41 12.08 -24.34
CA ASN A 114 -1.80 13.40 -24.87
C ASN A 114 -2.84 14.12 -24.01
N ASN A 115 -3.13 13.65 -22.78
CA ASN A 115 -4.12 14.30 -21.93
C ASN A 115 -3.57 15.66 -21.43
N PRO A 116 -4.16 16.81 -21.83
CA PRO A 116 -3.65 18.13 -21.46
C PRO A 116 -3.74 18.40 -19.95
N ASP A 117 -4.71 17.82 -19.26
CA ASP A 117 -4.93 18.03 -17.82
C ASP A 117 -3.84 17.34 -16.97
N HIS A 118 -3.20 16.31 -17.55
CA HIS A 118 -2.19 15.50 -16.88
C HIS A 118 -0.74 15.72 -17.33
N GLN A 119 -0.49 16.75 -18.15
CA GLN A 119 0.87 17.15 -18.45
C GLN A 119 1.58 17.66 -17.19
N TYR A 120 2.90 17.49 -17.16
CA TYR A 120 3.72 17.99 -16.06
C TYR A 120 3.52 19.49 -15.91
N GLN A 121 3.34 19.93 -14.67
CA GLN A 121 3.44 21.33 -14.29
C GLN A 121 4.25 21.40 -13.01
N ALA A 122 5.23 22.30 -12.99
CA ALA A 122 6.00 22.57 -11.78
C ALA A 122 5.02 22.96 -10.65
N PRO A 123 5.20 22.43 -9.43
CA PRO A 123 4.32 22.78 -8.32
C PRO A 123 4.36 24.28 -8.04
N ALA A 124 3.18 24.86 -7.80
CA ALA A 124 3.08 26.24 -7.34
C ALA A 124 3.74 26.39 -5.98
N LYS A 125 4.19 27.60 -5.62
CA LYS A 125 4.87 27.86 -4.33
C LYS A 125 4.07 27.44 -3.08
N SER A 126 2.73 27.42 -3.17
CA SER A 126 1.83 26.98 -2.09
C SER A 126 1.52 25.48 -2.10
N ALA A 127 2.02 24.73 -3.06
CA ALA A 127 1.82 23.29 -3.13
C ALA A 127 2.74 22.56 -2.15
N VAL A 128 2.24 21.51 -1.52
CA VAL A 128 3.00 20.65 -0.60
C VAL A 128 3.48 19.39 -1.32
N ARG A 129 4.70 18.97 -0.99
CA ARG A 129 5.33 17.73 -1.45
C ARG A 129 5.98 17.05 -0.25
N GLY A 130 6.06 15.73 -0.28
CA GLY A 130 6.58 14.92 0.82
C GLY A 130 7.68 13.95 0.42
N MET A 131 7.81 12.88 1.20
CA MET A 131 8.80 11.82 1.01
C MET A 131 8.47 10.87 -0.15
N CYS A 132 7.20 10.78 -0.58
CA CYS A 132 6.77 9.80 -1.56
C CYS A 132 6.95 10.33 -3.00
N PRO A 133 7.95 9.84 -3.76
CA PRO A 133 8.24 10.36 -5.11
C PRO A 133 7.09 10.12 -6.10
N THR A 134 6.33 9.02 -5.95
CA THR A 134 5.21 8.69 -6.83
C THR A 134 4.00 9.59 -6.58
N LEU A 135 3.63 9.86 -5.31
CA LEU A 135 2.58 10.83 -5.00
C LEU A 135 2.95 12.25 -5.45
N ASN A 136 4.20 12.66 -5.24
CA ASN A 136 4.69 13.95 -5.72
C ASN A 136 4.59 14.05 -7.25
N THR A 137 4.96 12.98 -7.97
CA THR A 137 4.80 12.87 -9.42
C THR A 137 3.33 12.95 -9.84
N MET A 138 2.44 12.20 -9.19
CA MET A 138 1.00 12.23 -9.45
C MET A 138 0.42 13.64 -9.27
N ALA A 139 0.85 14.39 -8.25
CA ALA A 139 0.43 15.77 -8.03
C ALA A 139 1.01 16.73 -9.08
N ASN A 140 2.28 16.57 -9.46
CA ASN A 140 2.91 17.36 -10.54
C ASN A 140 2.27 17.11 -11.91
N HIS A 141 1.57 15.99 -12.06
CA HIS A 141 0.80 15.62 -13.25
C HIS A 141 -0.72 15.70 -13.03
N GLY A 142 -1.22 16.27 -11.93
CA GLY A 142 -2.66 16.50 -11.72
C GLY A 142 -3.53 15.24 -11.64
N TYR A 143 -2.96 14.06 -11.40
CA TYR A 143 -3.73 12.83 -11.12
C TYR A 143 -4.30 12.82 -9.70
N ILE A 144 -3.59 13.47 -8.79
CA ILE A 144 -4.13 13.99 -7.53
C ILE A 144 -4.09 15.51 -7.58
N ASP A 145 -4.75 16.19 -6.64
CA ASP A 145 -4.77 17.66 -6.61
C ASP A 145 -3.34 18.22 -6.60
N ARG A 146 -3.06 19.16 -7.53
CA ARG A 146 -1.72 19.73 -7.75
C ARG A 146 -1.18 20.43 -6.50
N SER A 147 -2.08 20.88 -5.60
CA SER A 147 -1.73 21.44 -4.30
C SER A 147 -1.03 20.45 -3.37
N GLY A 148 -1.15 19.14 -3.61
CA GLY A 148 -0.66 18.10 -2.72
C GLY A 148 -1.63 17.72 -1.60
N ILE A 149 -2.87 18.19 -1.66
CA ILE A 149 -3.96 17.79 -0.75
C ILE A 149 -4.86 16.82 -1.48
N THR A 150 -4.75 15.53 -1.17
CA THR A 150 -5.50 14.46 -1.83
C THR A 150 -6.64 13.97 -0.95
N THR A 151 -7.53 13.18 -1.56
CA THR A 151 -8.52 12.36 -0.85
C THR A 151 -8.17 10.87 -0.89
N PHE A 152 -8.88 10.07 -0.10
CA PHE A 152 -8.75 8.61 -0.06
C PHE A 152 -9.05 7.98 -1.42
N ALA A 153 -10.16 8.34 -2.07
CA ALA A 153 -10.45 7.81 -3.41
C ALA A 153 -9.46 8.34 -4.45
N GLN A 154 -9.10 9.62 -4.39
CA GLN A 154 -8.25 10.24 -5.41
C GLN A 154 -6.86 9.61 -5.47
N ALA A 155 -6.21 9.38 -4.32
CA ALA A 155 -4.90 8.75 -4.29
C ALA A 155 -4.94 7.27 -4.70
N ALA A 156 -5.94 6.51 -4.23
CA ALA A 156 -6.11 5.12 -4.63
C ALA A 156 -6.41 4.97 -6.13
N ASN A 157 -7.22 5.86 -6.70
CA ASN A 157 -7.51 5.86 -8.15
C ASN A 157 -6.27 6.26 -8.96
N ALA A 158 -5.55 7.30 -8.55
CA ALA A 158 -4.32 7.75 -9.20
C ALA A 158 -3.22 6.67 -9.20
N CYS A 159 -3.07 5.94 -8.10
CA CYS A 159 -2.17 4.79 -7.99
C CYS A 159 -2.48 3.72 -9.05
N GLN A 160 -3.74 3.34 -9.23
CA GLN A 160 -4.15 2.38 -10.26
C GLN A 160 -3.92 2.93 -11.68
N ILE A 161 -4.31 4.19 -11.93
CA ILE A 161 -4.23 4.82 -13.25
C ILE A 161 -2.78 4.96 -13.71
N THR A 162 -1.90 5.42 -12.83
CA THR A 162 -0.55 5.85 -13.23
C THR A 162 0.51 4.76 -13.13
N LEU A 163 0.34 3.79 -12.24
CA LEU A 163 1.30 2.71 -11.99
C LEU A 163 0.79 1.34 -12.48
N GLY A 164 -0.53 1.18 -12.64
CA GLY A 164 -1.14 -0.12 -12.96
C GLY A 164 -1.10 -1.07 -11.75
N PHE A 165 -1.11 -0.53 -10.53
CA PHE A 165 -1.25 -1.31 -9.30
C PHE A 165 -2.69 -1.80 -9.11
N GLY A 166 -2.83 -2.89 -8.35
CA GLY A 166 -4.12 -3.48 -8.00
C GLY A 166 -4.99 -2.55 -7.16
N TYR A 167 -6.30 -2.70 -7.32
CA TYR A 167 -7.29 -1.96 -6.54
C TYR A 167 -7.07 -2.17 -5.04
N ASP A 168 -6.84 -3.43 -4.63
CA ASP A 168 -6.51 -3.81 -3.25
C ASP A 168 -5.26 -3.08 -2.73
N THR A 169 -4.15 -3.10 -3.48
CA THR A 169 -2.90 -2.44 -3.11
C THR A 169 -3.08 -0.93 -2.98
N CYS A 170 -3.73 -0.30 -3.95
CA CYS A 170 -3.90 1.15 -3.94
C CYS A 170 -4.86 1.65 -2.87
N VAL A 171 -5.94 0.90 -2.58
CA VAL A 171 -6.85 1.19 -1.47
C VAL A 171 -6.11 1.05 -0.14
N PHE A 172 -5.33 -0.02 0.04
CA PHE A 172 -4.52 -0.22 1.23
C PHE A 172 -3.52 0.91 1.48
N LEU A 173 -2.76 1.32 0.45
CA LEU A 173 -1.78 2.40 0.56
C LEU A 173 -2.43 3.75 0.86
N SER A 174 -3.56 4.04 0.23
CA SER A 174 -4.27 5.29 0.51
C SER A 174 -4.90 5.30 1.90
N ALA A 175 -5.39 4.15 2.38
CA ALA A 175 -5.89 4.01 3.75
C ALA A 175 -4.77 4.23 4.79
N LEU A 176 -3.57 3.70 4.53
CA LEU A 176 -2.39 3.95 5.37
C LEU A 176 -2.04 5.43 5.40
N GLY A 177 -2.06 6.13 4.26
CA GLY A 177 -1.84 7.57 4.18
C GLY A 177 -2.88 8.39 4.96
N LEU A 178 -4.16 8.05 4.82
CA LEU A 178 -5.24 8.71 5.55
C LEU A 178 -5.09 8.52 7.08
N LEU A 179 -4.74 7.32 7.54
CA LEU A 179 -4.51 7.02 8.96
C LEU A 179 -3.26 7.70 9.52
N ALA A 180 -2.24 7.91 8.69
CA ALA A 180 -0.96 8.49 9.12
C ALA A 180 -1.07 9.93 9.61
N GLY A 181 -1.90 10.73 8.94
CA GLY A 181 -1.98 12.15 9.21
C GLY A 181 -3.09 12.88 8.48
N GLY A 182 -4.16 12.18 8.12
CA GLY A 182 -5.33 12.77 7.49
C GLY A 182 -6.53 12.96 8.41
N ASP A 183 -7.56 13.59 7.85
CA ASP A 183 -8.87 13.74 8.48
C ASP A 183 -9.80 12.63 8.02
N LEU A 184 -9.99 11.64 8.90
CA LEU A 184 -10.75 10.44 8.57
C LEU A 184 -12.19 10.72 8.10
N PRO A 185 -12.98 11.65 8.69
CA PRO A 185 -14.33 11.96 8.21
C PRO A 185 -14.40 12.54 6.80
N SER A 186 -13.47 13.44 6.44
CA SER A 186 -13.46 14.04 5.09
C SER A 186 -12.66 13.23 4.07
N GLY A 187 -11.89 12.23 4.50
CA GLY A 187 -11.00 11.45 3.65
C GLY A 187 -9.78 12.21 3.13
N LYS A 188 -9.55 13.45 3.61
CA LYS A 188 -8.50 14.33 3.08
C LYS A 188 -7.20 14.16 3.84
N TYR A 189 -6.09 14.25 3.12
CA TYR A 189 -4.75 14.31 3.71
C TYR A 189 -3.75 15.05 2.82
N SER A 190 -2.71 15.57 3.46
CA SER A 190 -1.56 16.18 2.78
C SER A 190 -0.56 15.09 2.40
N ILE A 191 -0.05 15.11 1.16
CA ILE A 191 1.05 14.23 0.72
C ILE A 191 2.42 14.66 1.27
N GLY A 192 2.47 15.75 2.03
CA GLY A 192 3.65 16.21 2.78
C GLY A 192 3.34 16.32 4.27
N GLY A 193 3.75 17.43 4.88
CA GLY A 193 3.48 17.73 6.29
C GLY A 193 2.06 18.25 6.54
N ALA A 194 1.78 18.59 7.80
CA ALA A 194 0.48 19.13 8.20
C ALA A 194 0.14 20.41 7.40
N ASP A 195 -1.11 20.53 6.97
CA ASP A 195 -1.55 21.64 6.12
C ASP A 195 -2.98 22.06 6.48
N ALA A 196 -3.22 23.36 6.60
CA ALA A 196 -4.51 23.92 7.03
C ALA A 196 -5.67 23.66 6.04
N ARG A 197 -5.37 23.24 4.81
CA ARG A 197 -6.39 22.83 3.82
C ARG A 197 -6.98 21.46 4.13
N VAL A 198 -6.34 20.67 4.99
CA VAL A 198 -6.90 19.42 5.53
C VAL A 198 -7.71 19.76 6.80
N PRO A 199 -8.98 19.35 6.91
CA PRO A 199 -9.76 19.55 8.12
C PRO A 199 -9.13 18.87 9.35
N ASN A 200 -9.58 19.25 10.54
CA ASN A 200 -9.16 18.64 11.81
C ASN A 200 -10.40 18.17 12.59
N THR A 201 -11.29 17.41 11.94
CA THR A 201 -12.64 17.10 12.44
C THR A 201 -12.61 16.27 13.71
N LEU A 202 -11.78 15.22 13.73
CA LEU A 202 -11.61 14.36 14.91
C LEU A 202 -10.39 14.74 15.75
N GLY A 203 -9.44 15.47 15.18
CA GLY A 203 -8.14 15.79 15.76
C GLY A 203 -7.22 16.43 14.73
N PRO A 204 -5.97 16.73 15.10
CA PRO A 204 -5.02 17.33 14.16
C PRO A 204 -4.66 16.35 13.04
N SER A 205 -4.78 16.81 11.80
CA SER A 205 -4.27 16.20 10.58
C SER A 205 -2.81 16.57 10.42
N LEU A 206 -1.94 15.56 10.54
CA LEU A 206 -0.50 15.74 10.69
C LEU A 206 0.28 15.64 9.36
N GLY A 207 -0.38 15.28 8.26
CA GLY A 207 0.24 14.96 6.97
C GLY A 207 0.95 13.59 6.97
N ILE A 208 1.13 12.99 5.79
CA ILE A 208 1.78 11.66 5.70
C ILE A 208 3.27 11.70 6.06
N SER A 209 3.90 12.89 6.07
CA SER A 209 5.26 13.08 6.58
C SER A 209 5.38 13.05 8.08
N LYS A 210 4.28 12.78 8.80
CA LYS A 210 4.35 12.54 10.23
C LYS A 210 5.16 11.27 10.49
N HIS A 211 6.26 11.43 11.20
CA HIS A 211 7.17 10.33 11.50
C HIS A 211 6.54 9.24 12.36
N GLY A 212 6.98 8.03 12.09
CA GLY A 212 6.68 6.83 12.85
C GLY A 212 5.64 5.95 12.16
N PHE A 213 4.59 6.50 11.53
CA PHE A 213 3.51 5.68 10.96
C PHE A 213 3.72 5.30 9.49
N PHE A 214 3.62 6.29 8.60
CA PHE A 214 3.87 6.14 7.17
C PHE A 214 5.31 6.49 6.85
N GLU A 215 5.76 7.67 7.26
CA GLU A 215 7.17 8.04 7.17
C GLU A 215 7.97 7.38 8.28
N VAL A 216 9.09 6.78 7.91
CA VAL A 216 9.97 6.04 8.81
C VAL A 216 11.46 6.24 8.44
N ASP A 217 12.34 6.00 9.43
CA ASP A 217 13.79 6.03 9.27
C ASP A 217 14.28 5.00 8.22
N ASN A 218 15.49 5.17 7.69
CA ASN A 218 16.08 4.33 6.62
C ASN A 218 15.40 4.41 5.26
N SER A 219 14.84 5.58 4.97
CA SER A 219 14.32 5.92 3.65
C SER A 219 15.39 5.82 2.56
N ILE A 220 14.98 5.35 1.37
CA ILE A 220 15.87 5.14 0.20
C ILE A 220 16.63 6.42 -0.20
N SER A 221 15.98 7.59 -0.10
CA SER A 221 16.48 8.86 -0.63
C SER A 221 16.19 10.07 0.25
N ARG A 222 15.70 9.85 1.48
CA ARG A 222 15.40 10.89 2.46
C ARG A 222 16.27 10.65 3.69
N GLU A 223 16.55 11.71 4.44
CA GLU A 223 17.22 11.60 5.74
C GLU A 223 16.23 11.15 6.82
N ASP A 224 16.75 10.57 7.90
CA ASP A 224 15.95 10.21 9.07
C ASP A 224 15.49 11.49 9.80
N GLN A 225 14.30 11.46 10.44
CA GLN A 225 13.76 12.63 11.16
C GLN A 225 14.74 13.18 12.20
N TYR A 226 15.54 12.31 12.82
CA TYR A 226 16.53 12.73 13.82
C TYR A 226 17.54 13.76 13.29
N PHE A 227 17.92 13.69 12.02
CA PHE A 227 18.96 14.53 11.43
C PHE A 227 18.43 15.82 10.80
N GLY A 228 17.15 15.86 10.40
CA GLY A 228 16.64 16.99 9.67
C GLY A 228 15.22 16.80 9.15
N ASN A 229 14.99 17.26 7.92
CA ASN A 229 13.67 17.24 7.31
C ASN A 229 13.54 15.98 6.46
N GLN A 230 12.85 14.97 7.01
CA GLN A 230 12.60 13.67 6.38
C GLN A 230 11.82 13.73 5.04
N ALA A 231 11.25 14.88 4.65
CA ALA A 231 10.59 15.03 3.37
C ALA A 231 11.56 15.47 2.26
N ASN A 232 12.73 16.01 2.61
CA ASN A 232 13.70 16.49 1.64
C ASN A 232 14.42 15.33 0.94
N PHE A 233 14.50 15.43 -0.40
CA PHE A 233 15.35 14.54 -1.18
C PHE A 233 16.83 14.75 -0.85
N GLN A 234 17.55 13.64 -0.69
CA GLN A 234 18.98 13.57 -0.39
C GLN A 234 19.72 12.90 -1.55
N LEU A 235 20.49 13.70 -2.30
CA LEU A 235 21.16 13.26 -3.53
C LEU A 235 22.27 12.23 -3.26
N ASP A 236 22.96 12.32 -2.14
CA ASP A 236 23.97 11.36 -1.70
C ASP A 236 23.36 9.97 -1.46
N ARG A 237 22.19 9.90 -0.80
CA ARG A 237 21.46 8.64 -0.58
C ARG A 237 20.98 8.01 -1.89
N TRP A 238 20.46 8.82 -2.81
CA TRP A 238 20.15 8.35 -4.17
C TRP A 238 21.38 7.82 -4.91
N ASN A 239 22.49 8.58 -4.90
CA ASN A 239 23.73 8.18 -5.57
C ASN A 239 24.33 6.91 -4.97
N ARG A 240 24.16 6.67 -3.67
CA ARG A 240 24.53 5.41 -3.01
C ARG A 240 23.78 4.23 -3.61
N LEU A 241 22.45 4.31 -3.72
CA LEU A 241 21.65 3.26 -4.37
C LEU A 241 22.10 3.02 -5.81
N VAL A 242 22.29 4.09 -6.60
CA VAL A 242 22.82 3.98 -7.98
C VAL A 242 24.21 3.31 -8.01
N GLY A 243 25.04 3.55 -6.99
CA GLY A 243 26.32 2.86 -6.84
C GLY A 243 26.16 1.36 -6.60
N ILE A 244 25.17 0.96 -5.79
CA ILE A 244 24.86 -0.46 -5.52
C ILE A 244 24.35 -1.14 -6.80
N THR A 245 23.45 -0.51 -7.57
CA THR A 245 22.89 -1.14 -8.78
C THR A 245 23.96 -1.50 -9.81
N LYS A 246 25.10 -0.80 -9.86
CA LYS A 246 26.23 -1.15 -10.74
C LYS A 246 26.78 -2.55 -10.52
N LYS A 247 26.63 -3.12 -9.32
CA LYS A 247 27.01 -4.50 -9.00
C LYS A 247 25.99 -5.53 -9.52
N TYR A 248 24.78 -5.06 -9.83
CA TYR A 248 23.60 -5.85 -10.18
C TYR A 248 23.02 -5.39 -11.51
N ASN A 249 23.86 -5.36 -12.55
CA ASN A 249 23.49 -5.04 -13.94
C ASN A 249 22.88 -3.64 -14.16
N ASN A 250 23.14 -2.69 -13.26
CA ASN A 250 22.52 -1.34 -13.24
C ASN A 250 21.00 -1.36 -13.03
N GLU A 251 20.47 -2.44 -12.45
CA GLU A 251 19.05 -2.58 -12.16
C GLU A 251 18.74 -2.24 -10.71
N PHE A 252 17.64 -1.51 -10.51
CA PHE A 252 17.01 -1.24 -9.22
C PHE A 252 16.19 -2.46 -8.79
N GLY A 253 16.74 -3.67 -8.90
CA GLY A 253 16.05 -4.93 -8.65
C GLY A 253 16.19 -5.46 -7.23
N ASN A 254 15.62 -6.65 -6.98
CA ASN A 254 15.65 -7.31 -5.68
C ASN A 254 17.06 -7.42 -5.09
N SER A 255 18.06 -7.83 -5.87
CA SER A 255 19.44 -7.99 -5.38
C SER A 255 20.08 -6.66 -4.93
N ALA A 256 19.82 -5.57 -5.65
CA ALA A 256 20.32 -4.25 -5.26
C ALA A 256 19.67 -3.79 -3.96
N PHE A 257 18.36 -3.99 -3.80
CA PHE A 257 17.66 -3.64 -2.57
C PHE A 257 17.97 -4.56 -1.40
N ALA A 258 18.32 -5.82 -1.66
CA ALA A 258 18.76 -6.77 -0.64
C ALA A 258 20.07 -6.31 0.02
N GLU A 259 21.02 -5.77 -0.76
CA GLU A 259 22.24 -5.11 -0.24
C GLU A 259 21.92 -3.76 0.40
N GLU A 260 21.15 -2.91 -0.30
CA GLU A 260 20.85 -1.54 0.14
C GLU A 260 20.18 -1.50 1.51
N ARG A 261 19.20 -2.39 1.75
CA ARG A 261 18.45 -2.39 3.01
C ARG A 261 19.33 -2.72 4.22
N VAL A 262 20.29 -3.63 4.04
CA VAL A 262 21.20 -4.05 5.12
C VAL A 262 22.14 -2.91 5.43
N LEU A 263 22.65 -2.24 4.39
CA LEU A 263 23.51 -1.07 4.53
C LEU A 263 22.81 0.02 5.33
N VAL A 264 21.61 0.46 4.92
CA VAL A 264 20.94 1.57 5.64
C VAL A 264 20.46 1.18 7.03
N TYR A 265 19.99 -0.06 7.22
CA TYR A 265 19.63 -0.55 8.54
C TYR A 265 20.79 -0.40 9.52
N ASN A 266 21.98 -0.85 9.11
CA ASN A 266 23.18 -0.73 9.92
C ASN A 266 23.65 0.73 10.05
N GLU A 267 23.45 1.57 9.03
CA GLU A 267 23.71 3.01 9.12
C GLU A 267 22.88 3.65 10.24
N ALA A 268 21.54 3.61 10.20
CA ALA A 268 20.72 4.24 11.23
C ALA A 268 20.91 3.61 12.60
N LYS A 269 21.07 2.28 12.68
CA LYS A 269 21.39 1.61 13.95
C LYS A 269 22.66 2.17 14.59
N ASN A 270 23.66 2.57 13.80
CA ASN A 270 24.93 3.05 14.31
C ASN A 270 25.00 4.58 14.46
N THR A 271 24.16 5.35 13.76
CA THR A 271 24.27 6.82 13.71
C THR A 271 23.07 7.58 14.26
N ASN A 272 21.87 6.99 14.26
CA ASN A 272 20.64 7.61 14.73
C ASN A 272 20.29 7.09 16.14
N PRO A 273 20.49 7.87 17.22
CA PRO A 273 20.24 7.43 18.59
C PRO A 273 18.76 7.18 18.92
N ASN A 274 17.84 7.61 18.05
CA ASN A 274 16.40 7.44 18.20
C ASN A 274 15.83 6.41 17.22
N PHE A 275 16.69 5.71 16.46
CA PHE A 275 16.27 4.78 15.42
C PHE A 275 15.28 3.74 15.96
N ASN A 276 14.11 3.66 15.32
CA ASN A 276 13.06 2.70 15.67
C ASN A 276 12.81 1.71 14.52
N ALA A 277 13.32 0.50 14.69
CA ALA A 277 13.17 -0.63 13.78
C ALA A 277 12.02 -1.56 14.21
N GLY A 278 10.84 -1.02 14.50
CA GLY A 278 9.67 -1.82 14.86
C GLY A 278 9.10 -2.68 13.73
N VAL A 279 8.11 -3.51 14.05
CA VAL A 279 7.41 -4.39 13.08
C VAL A 279 6.83 -3.59 11.91
N ARG A 280 6.18 -2.45 12.18
CA ARG A 280 5.67 -1.58 11.11
C ARG A 280 6.80 -0.96 10.28
N TRP A 281 7.89 -0.51 10.90
CA TRP A 281 9.05 0.00 10.17
C TRP A 281 9.56 -1.05 9.18
N LEU A 282 9.66 -2.32 9.59
CA LEU A 282 10.08 -3.40 8.71
C LEU A 282 9.11 -3.61 7.54
N ALA A 283 7.80 -3.58 7.81
CA ALA A 283 6.76 -3.69 6.78
C ALA A 283 6.87 -2.56 5.74
N VAL A 284 6.92 -1.30 6.19
CA VAL A 284 6.97 -0.12 5.32
C VAL A 284 8.27 -0.10 4.51
N THR A 285 9.42 -0.21 5.18
CA THR A 285 10.73 -0.14 4.50
C THR A 285 10.93 -1.25 3.48
N THR A 286 10.40 -2.46 3.73
CA THR A 286 10.49 -3.56 2.76
C THR A 286 9.50 -3.36 1.62
N ALA A 287 8.26 -2.95 1.91
CA ALA A 287 7.23 -2.68 0.91
C ALA A 287 7.65 -1.60 -0.10
N GLU A 288 8.20 -0.48 0.38
CA GLU A 288 8.66 0.61 -0.48
C GLU A 288 9.72 0.17 -1.50
N ARG A 289 10.63 -0.73 -1.10
CA ARG A 289 11.69 -1.26 -1.97
C ARG A 289 11.13 -2.20 -3.03
N VAL A 290 10.21 -3.09 -2.66
CA VAL A 290 9.55 -3.97 -3.64
C VAL A 290 8.71 -3.17 -4.64
N PHE A 291 8.10 -2.06 -4.20
CA PHE A 291 7.39 -1.17 -5.11
C PHE A 291 8.30 -0.52 -6.15
N ILE A 292 9.60 -0.35 -5.91
CA ILE A 292 10.47 0.24 -6.95
C ILE A 292 10.60 -0.71 -8.13
N PHE A 293 10.98 -1.97 -7.92
CA PHE A 293 11.14 -2.93 -9.02
C PHE A 293 9.84 -3.53 -9.52
N ARG A 294 8.71 -3.20 -8.89
CA ARG A 294 7.38 -3.58 -9.38
C ARG A 294 6.66 -2.41 -10.04
N ALA A 295 6.60 -1.24 -9.43
CA ALA A 295 5.88 -0.09 -9.97
C ALA A 295 6.65 0.70 -11.03
N LEU A 296 7.97 0.80 -10.89
CA LEU A 296 8.80 1.73 -11.66
C LEU A 296 9.58 1.14 -12.85
N PRO A 297 9.43 -0.15 -13.27
CA PRO A 297 9.70 -0.54 -14.65
C PRO A 297 8.67 0.04 -15.63
N ASN A 298 9.06 0.35 -16.86
CA ASN A 298 8.09 0.68 -17.90
C ASN A 298 7.17 -0.53 -18.16
N GLY A 299 5.87 -0.31 -18.28
CA GLY A 299 4.89 -1.38 -18.50
C GLY A 299 5.16 -2.24 -19.74
N THR A 300 5.86 -1.72 -20.76
CA THR A 300 6.26 -2.51 -21.94
C THR A 300 7.45 -3.45 -21.68
N HIS A 301 8.17 -3.25 -20.58
CA HIS A 301 9.31 -4.04 -20.10
C HIS A 301 9.23 -4.20 -18.57
N PRO A 302 8.18 -4.89 -18.06
CA PRO A 302 7.81 -4.90 -16.63
C PRO A 302 8.83 -5.56 -15.69
N GLU A 303 9.86 -6.20 -16.24
CA GLU A 303 10.99 -6.83 -15.55
C GLU A 303 12.20 -5.90 -15.37
N LEU A 304 12.28 -4.78 -16.11
CA LEU A 304 13.47 -3.92 -16.16
C LEU A 304 13.26 -2.60 -15.40
N ALA A 305 13.63 -2.60 -14.11
CA ALA A 305 13.74 -1.38 -13.31
C ALA A 305 15.12 -0.74 -13.51
N ASP A 306 15.28 0.07 -14.54
CA ASP A 306 16.56 0.74 -14.85
C ASP A 306 16.58 2.22 -14.42
N PHE A 307 17.72 2.87 -14.63
CA PHE A 307 17.88 4.29 -14.31
C PHE A 307 16.93 5.19 -15.11
N GLN A 308 16.65 4.85 -16.37
CA GLN A 308 15.80 5.68 -17.23
C GLN A 308 14.36 5.72 -16.73
N ASN A 309 13.87 4.60 -16.19
CA ASN A 309 12.52 4.49 -15.64
C ASN A 309 12.43 4.99 -14.20
N VAL A 310 13.40 4.67 -13.33
CA VAL A 310 13.31 5.02 -11.89
C VAL A 310 13.73 6.45 -11.59
N ALA A 311 14.80 6.95 -12.21
CA ALA A 311 15.39 8.25 -11.85
C ALA A 311 14.45 9.45 -12.02
N PRO A 312 13.59 9.54 -13.06
CA PRO A 312 12.66 10.67 -13.22
C PRO A 312 11.72 10.87 -12.02
N PHE A 313 11.26 9.80 -11.38
CA PHE A 313 10.42 9.89 -10.19
C PHE A 313 11.16 10.50 -8.98
N TYR A 314 12.45 10.19 -8.83
CA TYR A 314 13.26 10.64 -7.69
C TYR A 314 13.95 11.99 -7.90
N LEU A 315 14.40 12.26 -9.12
CA LEU A 315 15.21 13.45 -9.41
C LEU A 315 14.39 14.64 -9.87
N ASN A 316 13.22 14.39 -10.47
CA ASN A 316 12.39 15.41 -11.11
C ASN A 316 10.92 15.33 -10.70
N GLU A 317 10.51 14.22 -10.07
CA GLU A 317 9.11 13.91 -9.74
C GLU A 317 8.20 14.04 -10.98
N THR A 318 8.65 13.39 -12.05
CA THR A 318 8.02 13.33 -13.37
C THR A 318 7.90 11.88 -13.83
N PHE A 319 6.91 11.57 -14.67
CA PHE A 319 6.94 10.31 -15.41
C PHE A 319 8.10 10.29 -16.41
N PRO A 320 8.76 9.13 -16.63
CA PRO A 320 9.73 8.95 -17.70
C PRO A 320 9.12 9.22 -19.09
N PRO A 321 9.94 9.57 -20.10
CA PRO A 321 9.47 9.61 -21.49
C PRO A 321 8.87 8.27 -21.92
N ASN A 322 7.76 8.31 -22.67
CA ASN A 322 7.03 7.11 -23.12
C ASN A 322 6.68 6.15 -21.97
N TRP A 323 6.31 6.69 -20.80
CA TRP A 323 5.92 5.89 -19.64
C TRP A 323 4.60 5.14 -19.86
N PHE A 324 4.66 3.81 -19.89
CA PHE A 324 3.46 2.98 -19.81
C PHE A 324 3.30 2.45 -18.39
N ARG A 325 2.09 2.55 -17.85
CA ARG A 325 1.74 1.80 -16.64
C ARG A 325 1.80 0.29 -16.91
N ARG A 326 1.94 -0.52 -15.86
CA ARG A 326 1.89 -1.98 -15.98
C ARG A 326 0.56 -2.47 -16.57
N ALA A 327 0.62 -3.52 -17.37
CA ALA A 327 -0.57 -4.15 -17.93
C ALA A 327 -1.38 -4.92 -16.88
N THR A 328 -0.66 -5.73 -16.09
CA THR A 328 -1.23 -6.63 -15.09
C THR A 328 -1.19 -5.96 -13.71
N PRO A 329 -2.32 -5.88 -13.02
CA PRO A 329 -2.40 -5.32 -11.67
C PRO A 329 -1.42 -5.97 -10.70
N TYR A 330 -0.64 -5.16 -9.99
CA TYR A 330 0.22 -5.62 -8.89
C TYR A 330 -0.53 -5.58 -7.55
N THR A 331 -0.81 -6.76 -6.98
CA THR A 331 -1.73 -6.98 -5.86
C THR A 331 -1.03 -6.99 -4.49
N LEU A 332 -1.82 -7.00 -3.41
CA LEU A 332 -1.31 -7.16 -2.05
C LEU A 332 -0.61 -8.51 -1.86
N GLU A 333 -1.13 -9.56 -2.48
CA GLU A 333 -0.50 -10.89 -2.48
C GLU A 333 0.89 -10.86 -3.12
N GLY A 334 1.01 -10.22 -4.29
CA GLY A 334 2.30 -10.01 -4.96
C GLY A 334 3.26 -9.23 -4.07
N THR A 335 2.74 -8.20 -3.37
CA THR A 335 3.52 -7.42 -2.39
C THR A 335 4.06 -8.29 -1.27
N GLY A 336 3.24 -9.16 -0.67
CA GLY A 336 3.70 -10.09 0.36
C GLY A 336 4.74 -11.09 -0.15
N ALA A 337 4.57 -11.63 -1.36
CA ALA A 337 5.52 -12.56 -1.97
C ALA A 337 6.90 -11.93 -2.22
N ASP A 338 6.92 -10.69 -2.74
CA ASP A 338 8.16 -9.97 -2.98
C ASP A 338 8.83 -9.50 -1.68
N ILE A 339 8.05 -9.16 -0.64
CA ILE A 339 8.60 -8.89 0.70
C ILE A 339 9.30 -10.13 1.25
N ALA A 340 8.67 -11.29 1.18
CA ALA A 340 9.27 -12.55 1.64
C ALA A 340 10.59 -12.84 0.90
N THR A 341 10.60 -12.64 -0.42
CA THR A 341 11.79 -12.83 -1.26
C THR A 341 12.90 -11.83 -0.93
N LEU A 342 12.56 -10.54 -0.73
CA LEU A 342 13.53 -9.52 -0.37
C LEU A 342 14.15 -9.79 1.01
N LEU A 343 13.35 -10.19 2.00
CA LEU A 343 13.86 -10.55 3.33
C LEU A 343 14.76 -11.79 3.28
N ALA A 344 14.35 -12.83 2.55
CA ALA A 344 15.11 -14.08 2.43
C ALA A 344 16.42 -13.94 1.63
N SER A 345 16.48 -12.99 0.70
CA SER A 345 17.65 -12.77 -0.16
C SER A 345 18.67 -11.77 0.41
N SER A 346 18.34 -11.09 1.50
CA SER A 346 19.28 -10.21 2.19
C SER A 346 20.30 -10.97 3.02
N SER A 347 21.53 -10.44 3.07
CA SER A 347 22.65 -11.08 3.75
C SER A 347 22.54 -11.13 5.28
N GLU A 348 21.70 -10.28 5.87
CA GLU A 348 21.52 -10.17 7.31
C GLU A 348 20.04 -10.20 7.68
N LEU A 349 19.65 -11.01 8.66
CA LEU A 349 18.32 -10.96 9.23
C LEU A 349 18.11 -9.61 9.91
N THR A 350 17.02 -8.92 9.55
CA THR A 350 16.67 -7.68 10.23
C THR A 350 16.23 -7.99 11.64
N VAL A 351 16.92 -7.43 12.63
CA VAL A 351 16.50 -7.54 14.03
C VAL A 351 15.59 -6.36 14.33
N THR A 352 14.33 -6.60 14.68
CA THR A 352 13.45 -5.52 15.12
C THR A 352 13.90 -4.99 16.48
N GLY A 353 13.71 -3.71 16.74
CA GLY A 353 14.21 -3.09 17.97
C GLY A 353 14.21 -1.58 17.94
N GLN A 354 14.87 -0.96 18.92
CA GLN A 354 15.02 0.49 18.99
C GLN A 354 16.38 0.86 19.60
N ASN A 355 16.99 1.94 19.11
CA ASN A 355 18.10 2.57 19.80
C ASN A 355 17.64 3.33 21.05
N GLN A 356 18.31 3.09 22.18
CA GLN A 356 18.21 3.88 23.40
C GLN A 356 19.50 4.69 23.59
N GLY A 357 19.70 5.66 22.70
CA GLY A 357 20.98 6.34 22.54
C GLY A 357 21.89 5.62 21.54
N LEU A 358 23.03 6.26 21.23
CA LEU A 358 24.01 5.69 20.30
C LEU A 358 24.63 4.40 20.87
N ASN A 359 24.88 3.44 19.98
CA ASN A 359 25.50 2.15 20.30
C ASN A 359 24.71 1.31 21.33
N ASN A 360 23.40 1.54 21.47
CA ASN A 360 22.54 0.85 22.42
C ASN A 360 21.23 0.39 21.75
N PHE A 361 21.35 -0.52 20.79
CA PHE A 361 20.20 -1.11 20.12
C PHE A 361 19.57 -2.21 20.99
N VAL A 362 18.35 -1.97 21.45
CA VAL A 362 17.57 -2.93 22.25
C VAL A 362 16.67 -3.74 21.31
N PRO A 363 16.91 -5.06 21.15
CA PRO A 363 16.11 -5.89 20.26
C PRO A 363 14.72 -6.15 20.85
N LEU A 364 13.69 -6.04 20.00
CA LEU A 364 12.36 -6.58 20.21
C LEU A 364 12.38 -7.98 19.58
N GLY A 365 12.35 -9.03 20.40
CA GLY A 365 12.60 -10.42 19.98
C GLY A 365 11.52 -11.03 19.07
N ALA A 366 11.29 -10.46 17.89
CA ALA A 366 10.49 -11.06 16.83
C ALA A 366 11.38 -11.99 16.00
N ASP A 367 10.97 -13.25 15.85
CA ASP A 367 11.63 -14.21 14.98
C ASP A 367 11.09 -14.07 13.56
N LEU A 368 11.97 -13.69 12.63
CA LEU A 368 11.66 -13.50 11.21
C LEU A 368 12.30 -14.59 10.34
N GLY A 369 12.78 -15.69 10.94
CA GLY A 369 13.47 -16.77 10.23
C GLY A 369 12.62 -17.56 9.23
N ASP A 370 11.28 -17.59 9.43
CA ASP A 370 10.34 -18.43 8.66
C ASP A 370 9.24 -17.61 7.95
N VAL A 371 9.61 -16.59 7.16
CA VAL A 371 8.64 -15.78 6.40
C VAL A 371 8.21 -16.48 5.10
N THR A 372 6.91 -16.76 4.96
CA THR A 372 6.25 -17.26 3.75
C THR A 372 5.49 -16.10 3.06
N PRO A 373 5.08 -16.20 1.77
CA PRO A 373 4.27 -15.16 1.13
C PRO A 373 2.97 -14.84 1.88
N SER A 374 2.29 -15.87 2.41
CA SER A 374 1.08 -15.70 3.20
C SER A 374 1.37 -15.03 4.54
N SER A 375 2.43 -15.45 5.26
CA SER A 375 2.78 -14.81 6.53
C SER A 375 3.33 -13.40 6.34
N ALA A 376 3.98 -13.08 5.22
CA ALA A 376 4.38 -11.73 4.83
C ALA A 376 3.18 -10.82 4.49
N THR A 377 2.18 -11.34 3.79
CA THR A 377 0.94 -10.61 3.51
C THR A 377 0.18 -10.33 4.81
N CYS A 378 0.10 -11.31 5.70
CA CYS A 378 -0.50 -11.12 7.02
C CYS A 378 0.34 -10.23 7.93
N PHE A 379 1.67 -10.23 7.78
CA PHE A 379 2.56 -9.30 8.46
C PHE A 379 2.29 -7.84 8.08
N LEU A 380 2.03 -7.56 6.80
CA LEU A 380 1.57 -6.22 6.37
C LEU A 380 0.26 -5.82 7.05
N ALA A 381 -0.67 -6.77 7.18
CA ALA A 381 -1.89 -6.52 7.92
C ALA A 381 -1.57 -6.24 9.41
N THR A 382 -0.91 -7.15 10.12
CA THR A 382 -0.53 -7.01 11.54
C THR A 382 0.19 -5.68 11.82
N ALA A 383 1.12 -5.27 10.96
CA ALA A 383 1.82 -3.98 11.04
C ALA A 383 0.89 -2.76 11.01
N ILE A 384 -0.28 -2.86 10.39
CA ILE A 384 -1.33 -1.85 10.48
C ILE A 384 -2.24 -2.14 11.67
N PHE A 385 -2.84 -3.32 11.77
CA PHE A 385 -3.91 -3.61 12.73
C PHE A 385 -3.46 -3.53 14.20
N ASP A 386 -2.22 -3.93 14.52
CA ASP A 386 -1.73 -4.00 15.89
C ASP A 386 -1.00 -2.72 16.31
N GLU A 387 -0.32 -2.07 15.36
CA GLU A 387 0.53 -0.91 15.65
C GLU A 387 -0.16 0.43 15.35
N THR A 388 -1.23 0.49 14.54
CA THR A 388 -1.98 1.74 14.27
C THR A 388 -2.33 2.49 15.54
N PRO A 389 -2.92 1.87 16.56
CA PRO A 389 -3.34 2.56 17.78
C PRO A 389 -2.23 3.40 18.41
N GLY A 390 -0.99 2.90 18.43
CA GLY A 390 0.19 3.55 19.04
C GLY A 390 0.69 4.80 18.30
N PHE A 391 0.19 5.07 17.11
CA PHE A 391 0.70 6.11 16.21
C PHE A 391 -0.41 7.01 15.67
N LEU A 392 -1.63 6.85 16.19
CA LEU A 392 -2.74 7.73 15.89
C LEU A 392 -2.46 9.15 16.38
N ALA A 393 -2.99 10.12 15.64
CA ALA A 393 -3.09 11.49 16.14
C ALA A 393 -4.00 11.50 17.39
N PRO A 394 -3.81 12.43 18.36
CA PRO A 394 -4.56 12.46 19.62
C PRO A 394 -6.07 12.32 19.45
N GLY A 395 -6.64 13.02 18.47
CA GLY A 395 -8.08 12.95 18.25
C GLY A 395 -8.58 11.66 17.62
N LEU A 396 -7.72 10.89 16.93
CA LEU A 396 -8.06 9.54 16.49
C LEU A 396 -7.98 8.52 17.63
N VAL A 397 -7.10 8.74 18.62
CA VAL A 397 -7.07 7.94 19.87
C VAL A 397 -8.38 8.07 20.63
N ASP A 398 -8.88 9.29 20.79
CA ASP A 398 -10.17 9.57 21.45
C ASP A 398 -11.38 9.03 20.65
N ASN A 399 -11.19 8.76 19.36
CA ASN A 399 -12.21 8.26 18.43
C ASN A 399 -11.86 6.86 17.89
N VAL A 400 -11.27 5.99 18.72
CA VAL A 400 -10.81 4.65 18.28
C VAL A 400 -11.90 3.80 17.64
N ALA A 401 -13.17 3.94 18.06
CA ALA A 401 -14.29 3.23 17.45
C ALA A 401 -14.50 3.63 15.96
N THR A 402 -14.24 4.89 15.63
CA THR A 402 -14.27 5.38 14.25
C THR A 402 -13.11 4.80 13.44
N VAL A 403 -11.91 4.77 14.00
CA VAL A 403 -10.73 4.16 13.38
C VAL A 403 -10.95 2.67 13.13
N GLN A 404 -11.52 1.94 14.09
CA GLN A 404 -11.87 0.53 13.95
C GLN A 404 -12.94 0.33 12.87
N GLY A 405 -13.98 1.16 12.83
CA GLY A 405 -14.99 1.12 11.78
C GLY A 405 -14.39 1.35 10.39
N PHE A 406 -13.45 2.30 10.26
CA PHE A 406 -12.71 2.50 9.01
C PHE A 406 -11.84 1.29 8.66
N LEU A 407 -11.03 0.77 9.58
CA LEU A 407 -10.16 -0.38 9.30
C LEU A 407 -10.95 -1.64 8.95
N ASN A 408 -12.08 -1.90 9.63
CA ASN A 408 -12.98 -3.00 9.32
C ASN A 408 -13.65 -2.85 7.95
N GLY A 409 -14.00 -1.62 7.57
CA GLY A 409 -14.65 -1.34 6.29
C GLY A 409 -13.68 -1.25 5.11
N ALA A 410 -12.58 -0.53 5.25
CA ALA A 410 -11.66 -0.16 4.16
C ALA A 410 -10.48 -1.12 3.98
N VAL A 411 -10.01 -1.78 5.04
CA VAL A 411 -8.72 -2.50 5.02
C VAL A 411 -8.92 -4.00 5.21
N LYS A 412 -9.58 -4.41 6.30
CA LYS A 412 -9.76 -5.82 6.68
C LYS A 412 -10.33 -6.71 5.57
N PRO A 413 -11.29 -6.26 4.74
CA PRO A 413 -11.88 -7.11 3.70
C PRO A 413 -10.88 -7.58 2.65
N PHE A 414 -9.83 -6.80 2.37
CA PHE A 414 -8.80 -7.16 1.39
C PHE A 414 -7.85 -8.24 1.92
N PHE A 415 -7.78 -8.45 3.24
CA PHE A 415 -6.95 -9.49 3.84
C PHE A 415 -7.71 -10.78 4.17
N ALA A 416 -9.05 -10.77 4.09
CA ALA A 416 -9.89 -11.93 4.36
C ALA A 416 -9.52 -13.18 3.54
N PRO A 417 -9.13 -13.10 2.25
CA PRO A 417 -8.74 -14.29 1.47
C PRO A 417 -7.51 -15.02 1.99
N TYR A 418 -6.65 -14.34 2.76
CA TYR A 418 -5.36 -14.90 3.22
C TYR A 418 -5.46 -15.53 4.62
N ASN A 419 -6.66 -15.59 5.23
CA ASN A 419 -6.89 -16.13 6.57
C ASN A 419 -5.96 -15.52 7.65
N CYS A 420 -5.60 -14.25 7.51
CA CYS A 420 -4.77 -13.57 8.50
C CYS A 420 -5.48 -13.54 9.86
N PRO A 421 -4.77 -13.82 10.97
CA PRO A 421 -5.34 -13.90 12.32
C PRO A 421 -5.65 -12.50 12.89
N ILE A 422 -6.42 -11.69 12.15
CA ILE A 422 -6.85 -10.35 12.55
C ILE A 422 -8.11 -10.51 13.41
N THR A 423 -7.92 -10.88 14.67
CA THR A 423 -9.03 -11.18 15.60
C THR A 423 -9.51 -9.93 16.35
N SER A 424 -8.62 -8.99 16.65
CA SER A 424 -8.94 -7.74 17.34
C SER A 424 -7.88 -6.67 17.11
N PHE A 425 -8.28 -5.41 17.16
CA PHE A 425 -7.34 -4.28 17.17
C PHE A 425 -6.87 -4.02 18.60
N ALA A 426 -5.58 -3.73 18.78
CA ALA A 426 -5.11 -3.21 20.05
C ALA A 426 -5.82 -1.88 20.38
N THR A 427 -6.02 -1.59 21.67
CA THR A 427 -6.49 -0.27 22.10
C THR A 427 -5.28 0.64 22.26
N PRO A 428 -5.36 1.94 21.91
CA PRO A 428 -4.24 2.85 22.10
C PRO A 428 -3.76 2.85 23.55
N GLY A 429 -2.45 2.75 23.74
CA GLY A 429 -1.83 2.95 25.06
C GLY A 429 -1.97 4.40 25.53
N LYS A 430 -1.68 4.63 26.83
CA LYS A 430 -1.77 5.95 27.46
C LYS A 430 -0.97 7.05 26.73
N ASP A 431 0.12 6.68 26.06
CA ASP A 431 1.05 7.60 25.39
C ASP A 431 1.05 7.46 23.86
N ALA A 432 0.02 6.80 23.29
CA ALA A 432 -0.10 6.55 21.86
C ALA A 432 -0.36 7.82 21.01
N ALA A 433 -0.83 8.88 21.67
CA ALA A 433 -1.15 10.15 21.03
C ALA A 433 0.12 10.96 20.76
N ASN A 434 0.52 11.08 19.49
CA ASN A 434 1.58 12.00 19.07
C ASN A 434 1.00 13.12 18.19
N SER A 435 1.09 14.36 18.66
CA SER A 435 0.62 15.57 17.98
C SER A 435 1.68 16.26 17.11
N GLN A 436 2.91 15.71 17.05
CA GLN A 436 3.97 16.26 16.21
C GLN A 436 3.55 16.21 14.76
N ALA A 437 3.44 17.39 14.15
CA ALA A 437 3.13 17.53 12.73
C ALA A 437 4.28 16.98 11.88
N GLY A 438 3.93 16.32 10.78
CA GLY A 438 4.87 16.04 9.71
C GLY A 438 5.35 17.32 9.03
N VAL A 439 6.47 17.21 8.34
CA VAL A 439 7.09 18.31 7.58
C VAL A 439 6.91 18.14 6.08
N SER A 440 6.74 19.26 5.37
CA SER A 440 6.81 19.26 3.91
C SER A 440 8.24 19.47 3.45
N ALA A 441 8.55 19.09 2.20
CA ALA A 441 9.81 19.46 1.59
C ALA A 441 9.99 20.99 1.63
N ASN A 442 11.20 21.47 1.95
CA ASN A 442 11.48 22.89 2.12
C ASN A 442 11.20 23.69 0.83
N CYS A 443 11.43 23.04 -0.31
CA CYS A 443 11.04 23.52 -1.61
C CYS A 443 10.36 22.37 -2.35
N ASN A 444 9.50 22.69 -3.30
CA ASN A 444 8.61 21.69 -3.90
C ASN A 444 8.95 21.40 -5.36
N VAL A 445 9.83 22.17 -6.01
CA VAL A 445 10.30 21.89 -7.37
C VAL A 445 11.64 21.17 -7.32
N LEU A 446 11.66 19.88 -7.61
CA LEU A 446 12.90 19.10 -7.70
C LEU A 446 13.35 19.04 -9.17
N VAL A 447 14.59 19.42 -9.46
CA VAL A 447 15.18 19.35 -10.80
C VAL A 447 16.56 18.73 -10.72
N ASN A 448 16.71 17.53 -11.30
CA ASN A 448 17.94 16.74 -11.28
C ASN A 448 18.48 16.55 -9.86
N GLY A 449 17.58 16.25 -8.91
CA GLY A 449 17.91 16.02 -7.51
C GLY A 449 18.30 17.28 -6.73
N LYS A 450 18.03 18.47 -7.27
CA LYS A 450 18.25 19.75 -6.59
C LYS A 450 16.95 20.52 -6.48
N TYR A 451 16.64 20.97 -5.27
CA TYR A 451 15.49 21.81 -5.02
C TYR A 451 15.66 23.20 -5.66
N LYS A 452 14.60 23.65 -6.32
CA LYS A 452 14.41 25.02 -6.76
C LYS A 452 13.22 25.61 -6.00
N CYS A 453 13.47 26.76 -5.42
CA CYS A 453 12.52 27.61 -4.72
C CYS A 453 12.51 28.95 -5.48
#